data_AF-A0A9E1RC98-F1
#
_entry.id   AF-A0A9E1RC98-F1
#
_cell.length_a   1.000
_cell.length_b   1.000
_cell.length_c   1.000
_cell.angle_alpha   90.00
_cell.angle_beta   90.00
_cell.angle_gamma   90.00
#
_symmetry.space_group_name_H-M   'P 1'
#
loop_
_entity.id
_entity.type
_entity.pdbx_description
1 polymer ?
#
loop_
_entity_poly.entity_id
_entity_poly.type
_entity_poly.pdbx_seq_one_letter_code
_entity_poly.pdbx_strand_id
1 'polypeptide(L)'
;MRETKNKTLSVTLVPERDLKEFSLCNNNILAAVFYGNNTSISLSQDYLRVPVSLPQVGEEPLVEVWVSDLPNEVNQFENIYYAANSEMVFGSINFRETKTDGLDKLAFRAYKEILSFLDRIEFPFLARCWNYFPDINLESNGIERYKLFCSGRHEAFLKKYQSMHGYLPAASAVGSQSGPLTIN
;
A
#
# COMPACT_ATOMS: atom_id res chain seq x y z
N MET A 1 -10.05 13.57 -32.44
CA MET A 1 -10.61 13.74 -31.08
C MET A 1 -10.74 12.37 -30.46
N ARG A 2 -9.89 12.02 -29.50
CA ARG A 2 -10.12 10.84 -28.66
C ARG A 2 -11.07 11.28 -27.56
N GLU A 3 -12.27 10.72 -27.52
CA GLU A 3 -13.16 10.87 -26.38
C GLU A 3 -12.42 10.31 -25.16
N THR A 4 -11.99 11.19 -24.26
CA THR A 4 -11.68 10.83 -22.88
C THR A 4 -13.01 10.49 -22.22
N LYS A 5 -13.45 9.23 -22.35
CA LYS A 5 -14.36 8.67 -21.34
C LYS A 5 -13.71 8.96 -19.99
N ASN A 6 -14.44 9.61 -19.10
CA ASN A 6 -13.93 9.97 -17.78
C ASN A 6 -13.76 8.67 -17.00
N LYS A 7 -12.53 8.13 -17.02
CA LYS A 7 -12.16 6.89 -16.33
C LYS A 7 -12.10 7.20 -14.85
N THR A 8 -12.84 6.44 -14.06
CA THR A 8 -13.09 6.81 -12.66
C THR A 8 -12.49 5.75 -11.75
N LEU A 9 -11.32 6.06 -11.17
CA LEU A 9 -10.89 5.42 -9.94
C LEU A 9 -11.71 6.03 -8.81
N SER A 10 -12.39 5.19 -8.04
CA SER A 10 -13.16 5.62 -6.88
C SER A 10 -12.79 4.81 -5.65
N VAL A 11 -12.94 5.44 -4.48
CA VAL A 11 -12.74 4.81 -3.19
C VAL A 11 -13.99 5.00 -2.36
N THR A 12 -14.44 3.95 -1.69
CA THR A 12 -15.60 3.99 -0.78
C THR A 12 -15.35 3.13 0.44
N LEU A 13 -15.95 3.49 1.57
CA LEU A 13 -15.98 2.66 2.76
C LEU A 13 -17.25 1.79 2.72
N VAL A 14 -17.09 0.47 2.86
CA VAL A 14 -18.18 -0.50 2.82
C VAL A 14 -18.17 -1.30 4.12
N PRO A 15 -19.30 -1.47 4.83
CA PRO A 15 -19.38 -2.42 5.94
C PRO A 15 -18.87 -3.80 5.53
N GLU A 16 -18.02 -4.43 6.36
CA GLU A 16 -17.41 -5.71 6.00
C GLU A 16 -18.45 -6.80 5.70
N ARG A 17 -19.59 -6.78 6.40
CA ARG A 17 -20.73 -7.68 6.16
C ARG A 17 -21.35 -7.55 4.76
N ASP A 18 -21.29 -6.35 4.17
CA ASP A 18 -21.93 -6.02 2.90
C ASP A 18 -20.95 -6.18 1.71
N LEU A 19 -19.66 -6.44 1.98
CA LEU A 19 -18.63 -6.50 0.95
C LEU A 19 -18.92 -7.56 -0.13
N LYS A 20 -19.50 -8.70 0.26
CA LYS A 20 -19.85 -9.77 -0.68
C LYS A 20 -20.93 -9.32 -1.67
N GLU A 21 -21.95 -8.63 -1.18
CA GLU A 21 -23.00 -8.05 -2.03
C GLU A 21 -22.43 -6.93 -2.89
N PHE A 22 -21.61 -6.06 -2.30
CA PHE A 22 -20.93 -5.00 -3.02
C PHE A 22 -20.08 -5.53 -4.19
N SER A 23 -19.34 -6.62 -3.99
CA SER A 23 -18.52 -7.24 -5.06
C SER A 23 -19.34 -7.85 -6.18
N LEU A 24 -20.56 -8.32 -5.90
CA LEU A 24 -21.46 -8.85 -6.94
C LEU A 24 -22.02 -7.73 -7.83
N CYS A 25 -22.15 -6.51 -7.31
CA CYS A 25 -22.60 -5.35 -8.06
C CYS A 25 -21.47 -4.59 -8.75
N ASN A 26 -20.20 -4.86 -8.41
CA ASN A 26 -19.03 -4.14 -8.91
C ASN A 26 -17.99 -5.11 -9.44
N ASN A 27 -17.97 -5.29 -10.76
CA ASN A 27 -17.14 -6.31 -11.42
C ASN A 27 -15.63 -6.01 -11.45
N ASN A 28 -15.19 -4.83 -10.98
CA ASN A 28 -13.83 -4.34 -11.16
C ASN A 28 -13.27 -3.71 -9.87
N ILE A 29 -13.39 -4.42 -8.75
CA ILE A 29 -12.67 -4.05 -7.52
C ILE A 29 -11.18 -4.30 -7.76
N LEU A 30 -10.36 -3.27 -7.57
CA LEU A 30 -8.90 -3.36 -7.69
C LEU A 30 -8.30 -3.86 -6.38
N ALA A 31 -8.69 -3.22 -5.27
CA ALA A 31 -8.21 -3.58 -3.95
C ALA A 31 -9.28 -3.35 -2.89
N ALA A 32 -9.22 -4.14 -1.82
CA ALA A 32 -10.01 -3.98 -0.61
C ALA A 32 -9.06 -3.98 0.60
N VAL A 33 -9.02 -2.86 1.32
CA VAL A 33 -8.15 -2.67 2.48
C VAL A 33 -8.94 -2.96 3.75
N PHE A 34 -8.46 -3.93 4.53
CA PHE A 34 -9.07 -4.38 5.78
C PHE A 34 -8.27 -3.86 6.96
N TYR A 35 -8.86 -2.97 7.74
CA TYR A 35 -8.25 -2.43 8.94
C TYR A 35 -8.63 -3.29 10.15
N GLY A 36 -7.65 -3.86 10.85
CA GLY A 36 -7.91 -4.64 12.05
C GLY A 36 -6.71 -5.44 12.53
N ASN A 37 -6.97 -6.56 13.19
CA ASN A 37 -5.91 -7.43 13.73
C ASN A 37 -5.45 -8.52 12.73
N ASN A 38 -6.13 -8.65 11.59
CA ASN A 38 -5.70 -9.57 10.54
C ASN A 38 -4.47 -9.00 9.82
N THR A 39 -3.54 -9.87 9.43
CA THR A 39 -2.25 -9.48 8.82
C THR A 39 -1.90 -10.26 7.56
N SER A 40 -2.67 -11.30 7.23
CA SER A 40 -2.34 -12.18 6.11
C SER A 40 -2.96 -11.64 4.82
N ILE A 41 -2.11 -11.14 3.92
CA ILE A 41 -2.52 -10.85 2.54
C ILE A 41 -3.02 -12.15 1.94
N SER A 42 -4.23 -12.13 1.37
CA SER A 42 -4.78 -13.25 0.63
C SER A 42 -5.01 -12.83 -0.82
N LEU A 43 -4.52 -13.63 -1.75
CA LEU A 43 -4.94 -13.51 -3.15
C LEU A 43 -6.39 -14.01 -3.22
N SER A 44 -7.35 -13.10 -3.27
CA SER A 44 -8.66 -13.44 -3.83
C SER A 44 -8.50 -13.47 -5.34
N GLN A 45 -9.25 -14.35 -6.02
CA GLN A 45 -9.26 -14.39 -7.48
C GLN A 45 -9.85 -13.11 -8.10
N ASP A 46 -10.63 -12.34 -7.33
CA ASP A 46 -11.44 -11.24 -7.86
C ASP A 46 -10.85 -9.85 -7.57
N TYR A 47 -10.09 -9.68 -6.49
CA TYR A 47 -9.46 -8.40 -6.10
C TYR A 47 -8.31 -8.60 -5.10
N LEU A 48 -7.43 -7.61 -4.99
CA LEU A 48 -6.35 -7.64 -4.00
C LEU A 48 -6.91 -7.39 -2.59
N ARG A 49 -6.75 -8.34 -1.66
CA ARG A 49 -7.06 -8.13 -0.24
C ARG A 49 -5.83 -7.63 0.52
N VAL A 50 -5.94 -6.45 1.13
CA VAL A 50 -4.84 -5.78 1.81
C VAL A 50 -5.15 -5.59 3.29
N PRO A 51 -4.64 -6.45 4.19
CA PRO A 51 -4.79 -6.24 5.61
C PRO A 51 -3.82 -5.17 6.13
N VAL A 52 -4.31 -4.30 6.99
CA VAL A 52 -3.54 -3.29 7.71
C VAL A 52 -3.78 -3.45 9.20
N SER A 53 -2.69 -3.55 9.98
CA SER A 53 -2.71 -3.72 11.44
C SER A 53 -3.14 -2.45 12.19
N LEU A 54 -4.33 -1.95 11.91
CA LEU A 54 -4.87 -0.73 12.49
C LEU A 54 -6.30 -0.99 12.97
N PRO A 55 -6.52 -1.14 14.29
CA PRO A 55 -7.85 -1.29 14.84
C PRO A 55 -8.76 -0.12 14.48
N GLN A 56 -10.01 -0.42 14.13
CA GLN A 56 -11.00 0.60 13.79
C GLN A 56 -11.74 1.09 15.04
N VAL A 57 -12.12 2.37 15.03
CA VAL A 57 -13.02 2.95 16.03
C VAL A 57 -14.42 2.95 15.44
N GLY A 58 -15.35 2.25 16.09
CA GLY A 58 -16.74 2.11 15.64
C GLY A 58 -17.30 0.75 16.02
N GLU A 59 -18.62 0.59 15.93
CA GLU A 59 -19.30 -0.68 16.22
C GLU A 59 -19.21 -1.67 15.06
N GLU A 60 -19.13 -1.16 13.83
CA GLU A 60 -19.10 -1.96 12.60
C GLU A 60 -17.76 -1.78 11.86
N PRO A 61 -17.04 -2.88 11.54
CA PRO A 61 -15.83 -2.80 10.73
C PRO A 61 -16.15 -2.38 9.30
N LEU A 62 -15.39 -1.40 8.80
CA LEU A 62 -15.44 -0.91 7.43
C LEU A 62 -14.25 -1.42 6.62
N VAL A 63 -14.47 -1.59 5.33
CA VAL A 63 -13.47 -1.96 4.33
C VAL A 63 -13.34 -0.80 3.36
N GLU A 64 -12.11 -0.36 3.10
CA GLU A 64 -11.84 0.64 2.06
C GLU A 64 -11.70 -0.06 0.71
N VAL A 65 -12.65 0.17 -0.19
CA VAL A 65 -12.74 -0.51 -1.46
C VAL A 65 -12.39 0.44 -2.59
N TRP A 66 -11.37 0.07 -3.36
CA TRP A 66 -10.91 0.77 -4.56
C TRP A 66 -11.50 0.11 -5.79
N VAL A 67 -12.25 0.88 -6.58
CA VAL A 67 -12.96 0.39 -7.77
C VAL A 67 -12.46 1.14 -9.01
N SER A 68 -12.19 0.39 -10.07
CA SER A 68 -11.84 0.90 -11.40
C SER A 68 -12.95 0.54 -12.40
N ASP A 69 -13.02 1.22 -13.54
CA ASP A 69 -13.86 0.81 -14.67
C ASP A 69 -13.19 -0.21 -15.60
N LEU A 70 -11.92 -0.55 -15.34
CA LEU A 70 -11.13 -1.50 -16.11
C LEU A 70 -10.99 -2.86 -15.40
N PRO A 71 -11.00 -3.98 -16.14
CA PRO A 71 -10.69 -5.29 -15.59
C PRO A 71 -9.25 -5.33 -15.09
N ASN A 72 -9.01 -6.04 -14.00
CA ASN A 72 -7.69 -6.15 -13.38
C ASN A 72 -7.33 -7.60 -13.09
N GLU A 73 -6.03 -7.85 -12.93
CA GLU A 73 -5.50 -9.15 -12.51
C GLU A 73 -4.74 -8.99 -11.20
N VAL A 74 -5.00 -9.91 -10.26
CA VAL A 74 -4.28 -9.99 -8.98
C VAL A 74 -3.10 -10.94 -9.14
N ASN A 75 -1.90 -10.44 -8.85
CA ASN A 75 -0.65 -11.15 -9.05
C ASN A 75 0.32 -10.90 -7.88
N GLN A 76 1.43 -11.62 -7.88
CA GLN A 76 2.53 -11.42 -6.95
C GLN A 76 3.85 -11.35 -7.72
N PHE A 77 4.71 -10.40 -7.36
CA PHE A 77 6.09 -10.32 -7.81
C PHE A 77 7.00 -10.17 -6.59
N GLU A 78 7.80 -11.19 -6.31
CA GLU A 78 8.64 -11.25 -5.11
C GLU A 78 7.81 -10.99 -3.83
N ASN A 79 8.09 -9.89 -3.10
CA ASN A 79 7.39 -9.52 -1.86
C ASN A 79 6.17 -8.60 -2.11
N ILE A 80 5.87 -8.25 -3.36
CA ILE A 80 4.80 -7.32 -3.71
C ILE A 80 3.59 -8.10 -4.21
N TYR A 81 2.48 -7.95 -3.49
CA TYR A 81 1.16 -8.37 -3.96
C TYR A 81 0.51 -7.18 -4.64
N TYR A 82 -0.07 -7.37 -5.82
CA TYR A 82 -0.65 -6.27 -6.56
C TYR A 82 -1.85 -6.69 -7.39
N ALA A 83 -2.73 -5.71 -7.66
CA ALA A 83 -3.72 -5.80 -8.72
C ALA A 83 -3.38 -4.74 -9.77
N ALA A 84 -3.38 -5.13 -11.05
CA ALA A 84 -3.08 -4.23 -12.15
C ALA A 84 -4.11 -4.35 -13.26
N ASN A 85 -4.43 -3.21 -13.88
CA ASN A 85 -5.12 -3.15 -15.16
C ASN A 85 -4.21 -2.43 -16.18
N SER A 86 -4.73 -2.08 -17.35
CA SER A 86 -3.94 -1.44 -18.40
C SER A 86 -3.45 -0.01 -18.06
N GLU A 87 -3.89 0.59 -16.95
CA GLU A 87 -3.63 2.01 -16.63
C GLU A 87 -3.17 2.28 -15.21
N MET A 88 -3.40 1.37 -14.26
CA MET A 88 -2.98 1.54 -12.87
C MET A 88 -2.62 0.23 -12.21
N VAL A 89 -1.82 0.35 -11.16
CA VAL A 89 -1.46 -0.72 -10.25
C VAL A 89 -1.77 -0.29 -8.82
N PHE A 90 -2.38 -1.17 -8.05
CA PHE A 90 -2.44 -1.08 -6.59
C PHE A 90 -1.54 -2.17 -6.04
N GLY A 91 -0.59 -1.81 -5.17
CA GLY A 91 0.36 -2.76 -4.59
C GLY A 91 0.29 -2.79 -3.06
N SER A 92 0.82 -3.85 -2.47
CA SER A 92 1.09 -3.95 -1.04
C SER A 92 2.36 -4.77 -0.81
N ILE A 93 3.23 -4.27 0.06
CA ILE A 93 4.45 -4.94 0.50
C ILE A 93 4.57 -4.88 2.02
N ASN A 94 4.90 -6.02 2.62
CA ASN A 94 4.98 -6.17 4.07
C ASN A 94 6.32 -6.75 4.50
N PHE A 95 7.01 -6.08 5.44
CA PHE A 95 8.21 -6.59 6.06
C PHE A 95 8.12 -6.60 7.57
N ARG A 96 8.40 -7.77 8.17
CA ARG A 96 8.55 -7.88 9.62
C ARG A 96 9.95 -7.41 10.01
N GLU A 97 10.03 -6.37 10.83
CA GLU A 97 11.29 -5.91 11.41
C GLU A 97 11.84 -6.98 12.37
N THR A 98 13.07 -7.42 12.15
CA THR A 98 13.80 -8.22 13.13
C THR A 98 14.62 -7.32 14.05
N LYS A 99 15.10 -7.87 15.17
CA LYS A 99 15.96 -7.13 16.13
C LYS A 99 17.24 -6.55 15.51
N THR A 100 17.65 -7.04 14.34
CA THR A 100 18.93 -6.68 13.70
C THR A 100 18.78 -5.81 12.45
N ASP A 101 17.59 -5.69 11.87
CA ASP A 101 17.40 -4.98 10.59
C ASP A 101 17.49 -3.46 10.78
N GLY A 102 16.76 -2.92 11.75
CA GLY A 102 16.52 -1.49 11.89
C GLY A 102 15.51 -0.96 10.87
N LEU A 103 14.58 -0.12 11.33
CA LEU A 103 13.48 0.41 10.51
C LEU A 103 13.95 1.23 9.30
N ASP A 104 15.07 1.94 9.41
CA ASP A 104 15.69 2.68 8.32
C ASP A 104 16.09 1.77 7.15
N LYS A 105 16.80 0.67 7.43
CA LYS A 105 17.21 -0.29 6.39
C LYS A 105 16.00 -1.02 5.81
N LEU A 106 15.00 -1.32 6.63
CA LEU A 106 13.77 -1.97 6.20
C LEU A 106 12.95 -1.07 5.27
N ALA A 107 12.82 0.22 5.61
CA ALA A 107 12.16 1.21 4.77
C ALA A 107 12.92 1.42 3.45
N PHE A 108 14.25 1.50 3.49
CA PHE A 108 15.08 1.57 2.29
C PHE A 108 14.83 0.36 1.37
N ARG A 109 14.87 -0.85 1.93
CA ARG A 109 14.62 -2.08 1.18
C ARG A 109 13.23 -2.06 0.53
N ALA A 110 12.19 -1.72 1.30
CA ALA A 110 10.83 -1.74 0.82
C ALA A 110 10.60 -0.77 -0.35
N TYR A 111 11.02 0.49 -0.21
CA TYR A 111 10.91 1.45 -1.29
C TYR A 111 11.78 1.10 -2.50
N LYS A 112 12.97 0.54 -2.30
CA LYS A 112 13.80 0.06 -3.41
C LYS A 112 13.10 -1.05 -4.19
N GLU A 113 12.47 -2.02 -3.52
CA GLU A 113 11.72 -3.10 -4.16
C GLU A 113 10.50 -2.54 -4.92
N ILE A 114 9.72 -1.64 -4.32
CA ILE A 114 8.58 -0.97 -4.98
C ILE A 114 9.04 -0.25 -6.25
N LEU A 115 10.06 0.62 -6.16
CA LEU A 115 10.52 1.41 -7.29
C LEU A 115 11.09 0.54 -8.42
N SER A 116 11.77 -0.56 -8.08
CA SER A 116 12.31 -1.50 -9.08
C SER A 116 11.20 -2.33 -9.74
N PHE A 117 10.16 -2.68 -8.98
CA PHE A 117 8.98 -3.35 -9.51
C PHE A 117 8.24 -2.46 -10.52
N LEU A 118 8.02 -1.19 -10.18
CA LEU A 118 7.35 -0.24 -11.07
C LEU A 118 8.06 -0.05 -12.41
N ASP A 119 9.39 -0.02 -12.41
CA ASP A 119 10.17 -0.01 -13.67
C ASP A 119 9.87 -1.27 -14.52
N ARG A 120 9.81 -2.43 -13.85
CA ARG A 120 9.70 -3.73 -14.51
C ARG A 120 8.33 -3.97 -15.13
N ILE A 121 7.28 -3.43 -14.52
CA ILE A 121 5.92 -3.51 -15.07
C ILE A 121 5.55 -2.30 -15.93
N GLU A 122 6.49 -1.36 -16.14
CA GLU A 122 6.32 -0.15 -16.95
C GLU A 122 5.24 0.82 -16.42
N PHE A 123 5.08 0.90 -15.09
CA PHE A 123 4.23 1.87 -14.38
C PHE A 123 5.10 2.83 -13.55
N PRO A 124 5.85 3.76 -14.18
CA PRO A 124 6.96 4.47 -13.53
C PRO A 124 6.55 5.53 -12.50
N PHE A 125 5.25 5.85 -12.38
CA PHE A 125 4.75 6.95 -11.56
C PHE A 125 3.98 6.44 -10.34
N LEU A 126 4.52 6.67 -9.14
CA LEU A 126 3.76 6.54 -7.89
C LEU A 126 2.80 7.71 -7.75
N ALA A 127 1.50 7.42 -7.62
CA ALA A 127 0.48 8.44 -7.38
C ALA A 127 0.27 8.71 -5.88
N ARG A 128 0.27 7.65 -5.06
CA ARG A 128 -0.07 7.70 -3.64
C ARG A 128 0.63 6.57 -2.88
N CYS A 129 1.03 6.83 -1.64
CA CYS A 129 1.53 5.78 -0.73
C CYS A 129 0.92 5.92 0.68
N TRP A 130 0.62 4.79 1.32
CA TRP A 130 0.26 4.70 2.73
C TRP A 130 1.27 3.83 3.47
N ASN A 131 1.80 4.35 4.57
CA ASN A 131 2.85 3.69 5.34
C ASN A 131 2.34 3.41 6.75
N TYR A 132 2.40 2.15 7.16
CA TYR A 132 1.98 1.69 8.48
C TYR A 132 3.12 0.93 9.13
N PHE A 133 3.47 1.27 10.37
CA PHE A 133 4.48 0.54 11.12
C PHE A 133 4.33 0.77 12.62
N PRO A 134 4.76 -0.19 13.46
CA PRO A 134 4.54 -0.11 14.89
C PRO A 134 5.41 0.95 15.57
N ASP A 135 4.85 1.53 16.64
CA ASP A 135 5.54 2.41 17.58
C ASP A 135 6.14 3.66 16.91
N ILE A 136 5.40 4.31 16.01
CA ILE A 136 5.90 5.42 15.17
C ILE A 136 6.65 6.52 15.94
N ASN A 137 6.24 6.80 17.18
CA ASN A 137 6.83 7.83 18.05
C ASN A 137 7.85 7.30 19.07
N LEU A 138 8.12 5.99 19.10
CA LEU A 138 9.13 5.44 20.02
C LEU A 138 10.52 5.92 19.60
N GLU A 139 11.31 6.33 20.58
CA GLU A 139 12.69 6.74 20.39
C GLU A 139 13.65 5.59 20.70
N SER A 140 14.63 5.40 19.83
CA SER A 140 15.76 4.49 20.03
C SER A 140 17.06 5.27 19.86
N ASN A 141 17.91 5.27 20.88
CA ASN A 141 19.16 6.04 20.91
C ASN A 141 18.97 7.54 20.58
N GLY A 142 17.87 8.14 21.03
CA GLY A 142 17.55 9.56 20.79
C GLY A 142 17.01 9.88 19.39
N ILE A 143 16.68 8.86 18.58
CA ILE A 143 16.07 9.03 17.27
C ILE A 143 14.69 8.37 17.27
N GLU A 144 13.66 9.17 16.99
CA GLU A 144 12.30 8.70 16.78
C GLU A 144 12.20 7.76 15.57
N ARG A 145 11.42 6.69 15.69
CA ARG A 145 11.22 5.70 14.61
C ARG A 145 10.70 6.32 13.31
N TYR A 146 9.80 7.30 13.37
CA TYR A 146 9.35 8.03 12.18
C TYR A 146 10.52 8.64 11.38
N LYS A 147 11.54 9.18 12.06
CA LYS A 147 12.72 9.76 11.42
C LYS A 147 13.61 8.69 10.79
N LEU A 148 13.76 7.53 11.44
CA LEU A 148 14.47 6.38 10.86
C LEU A 148 13.79 5.91 9.57
N PHE A 149 12.46 5.73 9.60
CA PHE A 149 11.68 5.41 8.40
C PHE A 149 11.88 6.46 7.29
N CYS A 150 11.80 7.75 7.63
CA CYS A 150 12.01 8.83 6.66
C CYS A 150 13.41 8.79 6.04
N SER A 151 14.44 8.51 6.83
CA SER A 151 15.82 8.37 6.35
C SER A 151 15.95 7.24 5.33
N GLY A 152 15.43 6.06 5.65
CA GLY A 152 15.45 4.91 4.74
C GLY A 152 14.70 5.15 3.44
N ARG A 153 13.49 5.73 3.54
CA ARG A 153 12.70 6.14 2.36
C ARG A 153 13.45 7.16 1.51
N HIS A 154 14.04 8.18 2.12
CA HIS A 154 14.81 9.21 1.41
C HIS A 154 15.96 8.59 0.62
N GLU A 155 16.74 7.71 1.24
CA GLU A 155 17.85 7.00 0.59
C GLU A 155 17.39 6.18 -0.63
N ALA A 156 16.24 5.52 -0.56
CA ALA A 156 15.72 4.72 -1.67
C ALA A 156 15.36 5.59 -2.88
N PHE A 157 14.65 6.71 -2.66
CA PHE A 157 14.32 7.66 -3.72
C PHE A 157 15.56 8.35 -4.30
N LEU A 158 16.50 8.76 -3.44
CA LEU A 158 17.75 9.39 -3.88
C LEU A 158 18.56 8.44 -4.77
N LYS A 159 18.65 7.16 -4.39
CA LYS A 159 19.34 6.14 -5.16
C LYS A 159 18.71 5.89 -6.54
N LYS A 160 17.39 5.99 -6.64
CA LYS A 160 16.65 5.76 -7.88
C LYS A 160 16.69 6.96 -8.83
N TYR A 161 16.39 8.16 -8.33
CA TYR A 161 16.10 9.32 -9.17
C TYR A 161 17.20 10.39 -9.17
N GLN A 162 18.24 10.25 -8.34
CA GLN A 162 19.33 11.23 -8.14
C GLN A 162 18.88 12.63 -7.64
N SER A 163 17.57 12.92 -7.71
CA SER A 163 16.87 14.07 -7.14
C SER A 163 15.44 13.66 -6.77
N MET A 164 14.86 14.24 -5.72
CA MET A 164 13.49 13.90 -5.30
C MET A 164 12.40 14.80 -5.91
N HIS A 165 12.78 15.88 -6.58
CA HIS A 165 11.82 16.85 -7.12
C HIS A 165 11.06 16.23 -8.31
N GLY A 166 9.72 16.20 -8.22
CA GLY A 166 8.85 15.70 -9.28
C GLY A 166 8.50 14.21 -9.25
N TYR A 167 9.11 13.42 -8.36
CA TYR A 167 8.89 11.95 -8.27
C TYR A 167 8.23 11.49 -6.96
N LEU A 168 8.06 12.40 -6.00
CA LEU A 168 7.43 12.05 -4.72
C LEU A 168 5.90 12.02 -4.86
N PRO A 169 5.24 10.91 -4.48
CA PRO A 169 3.80 10.83 -4.45
C PRO A 169 3.24 11.62 -3.25
N ALA A 170 1.94 11.88 -3.27
CA ALA A 170 1.23 12.17 -2.03
C ALA A 170 1.38 10.97 -1.08
N ALA A 171 1.54 11.19 0.22
CA ALA A 171 1.70 10.08 1.16
C ALA A 171 1.13 10.35 2.55
N SER A 172 0.88 9.28 3.31
CA SER A 172 0.63 9.30 4.75
C SER A 172 1.52 8.28 5.45
N ALA A 173 1.87 8.55 6.70
CA ALA A 173 2.54 7.61 7.59
C ALA A 173 1.81 7.61 8.94
N VAL A 174 1.38 6.43 9.39
CA VAL A 174 0.58 6.26 10.60
C VAL A 174 1.15 5.13 11.43
N GLY A 175 1.17 5.31 12.75
CA GLY A 175 1.61 4.27 13.68
C GLY A 175 0.56 3.17 13.85
N SER A 176 1.02 1.93 13.96
CA SER A 176 0.22 0.80 14.45
C SER A 176 0.67 0.39 15.85
N GLN A 177 -0.15 -0.42 16.54
CA GLN A 177 0.24 -1.02 17.82
C GLN A 177 1.14 -2.25 17.63
N SER A 178 1.06 -2.90 16.47
CA SER A 178 1.82 -4.10 16.14
C SER A 178 1.82 -4.30 14.63
N GLY A 179 2.41 -5.42 14.18
CA GLY A 179 2.42 -5.80 12.77
C GLY A 179 3.74 -5.47 12.06
N PRO A 180 3.82 -5.76 10.76
CA PRO A 180 4.98 -5.44 9.94
C PRO A 180 5.03 -3.93 9.60
N LEU A 181 6.13 -3.50 8.97
CA LEU A 181 6.10 -2.34 8.08
C LEU A 181 5.26 -2.73 6.85
N THR A 182 4.16 -2.02 6.63
CA THR A 182 3.27 -2.17 5.47
C THR A 182 3.31 -0.90 4.64
N ILE A 183 3.54 -1.05 3.34
CA ILE A 183 3.43 0.03 2.36
C ILE A 183 2.44 -0.39 1.29
N ASN A 184 1.41 0.43 1.12
CA ASN A 184 0.41 0.30 0.06
C ASN A 184 0.52 1.49 -0.91
#